data_AF-A0A8N5EZ10-F1
#
_entry.id   AF-A0A8N5EZ10-F1
#
_cell.length_a   1.000
_cell.length_b   1.000
_cell.length_c   1.000
_cell.angle_alpha   90.00
_cell.angle_beta   90.00
_cell.angle_gamma   90.00
#
_symmetry.space_group_name_H-M   'P 1'
#
loop_
_entity.id
_entity.type
_entity.pdbx_description
1 polymer ?
#
loop_
_entity_poly.entity_id
_entity_poly.type
_entity_poly.pdbx_seq_one_letter_code
_entity_poly.pdbx_strand_id
1 'polypeptide(L)'
;MEPPEQLLPHIPDVQSLLGEDVLTPAQGTATKISELIFIFCVRIEKNPGLGFSISGGISGQGNPFKPSDKGIFVTRVQPDGPASSLLQPGDKILQANGHSFVHLEHEKAVLLLKSFQNTVDLVIQRELTV
;
A
#
# COMPACT_ATOMS: atom_id res chain seq x y z
N MET A 1 26.40 76.33 -17.40
CA MET A 1 27.35 75.22 -17.24
C MET A 1 26.52 73.97 -17.09
N GLU A 2 26.41 73.21 -18.17
CA GLU A 2 25.65 71.96 -18.22
C GLU A 2 26.51 70.82 -17.63
N PRO A 3 25.97 69.90 -16.81
CA PRO A 3 26.75 68.80 -16.27
C PRO A 3 27.10 67.78 -17.38
N PRO A 4 28.23 67.05 -17.25
CA PRO A 4 28.66 66.09 -18.28
C PRO A 4 27.69 64.90 -18.36
N GLU A 5 27.32 64.52 -19.59
CA GLU A 5 26.49 63.35 -19.88
C GLU A 5 27.13 62.09 -19.28
N GLN A 6 26.36 61.39 -18.45
CA GLN A 6 26.76 60.14 -17.82
C GLN A 6 26.69 59.00 -18.85
N LEU A 7 27.82 58.34 -19.08
CA LEU A 7 27.87 57.10 -19.84
C LEU A 7 27.25 55.98 -18.99
N LEU A 8 25.96 55.71 -19.18
CA LEU A 8 25.30 54.52 -18.60
C LEU A 8 25.84 53.25 -19.27
N PRO A 9 26.03 52.14 -18.52
CA PRO A 9 26.50 50.89 -19.10
C PRO A 9 25.48 50.34 -20.11
N HIS A 10 25.98 49.87 -21.26
CA HIS A 10 25.19 49.23 -22.30
C HIS A 10 24.60 47.93 -21.76
N ILE A 11 23.29 47.90 -21.53
CA ILE A 11 22.59 46.66 -21.20
C ILE A 11 22.46 45.84 -22.50
N PRO A 12 22.97 44.60 -22.56
CA PRO A 12 22.76 43.75 -23.72
C PRO A 12 21.28 43.38 -23.85
N ASP A 13 20.84 43.28 -25.10
CA ASP A 13 19.47 43.08 -25.53
C ASP A 13 18.80 41.86 -24.84
N VAL A 14 17.60 42.07 -24.29
CA VAL A 14 16.83 41.07 -23.53
C VAL A 14 16.40 39.90 -24.43
N GLN A 15 16.44 40.07 -25.75
CA GLN A 15 16.03 39.03 -26.71
C GLN A 15 16.97 37.81 -26.77
N SER A 16 18.18 37.85 -26.21
CA SER A 16 19.07 36.66 -26.18
C SER A 16 18.88 35.75 -24.94
N LEU A 17 18.07 36.17 -23.97
CA LEU A 17 17.76 35.40 -22.75
C LEU A 17 16.46 34.60 -22.86
N LEU A 18 15.79 34.64 -24.01
CA LEU A 18 14.68 33.75 -24.33
C LEU A 18 15.25 32.54 -25.06
N GLY A 19 15.77 31.59 -24.28
CA GLY A 19 15.95 30.23 -24.77
C GLY A 19 14.60 29.70 -25.21
N GLU A 20 14.48 29.40 -26.50
CA GLU A 20 13.34 28.69 -27.07
C GLU A 20 13.33 27.24 -26.59
N ASP A 21 12.96 27.00 -25.33
CA ASP A 21 12.47 25.69 -24.95
C ASP A 21 10.98 25.67 -25.23
N VAL A 22 10.68 25.18 -26.42
CA VAL A 22 9.37 24.73 -26.87
C VAL A 22 8.61 24.12 -25.68
N LEU A 23 7.59 24.84 -25.21
CA LEU A 23 6.58 24.29 -24.32
C LEU A 23 5.78 23.28 -25.15
N THR A 24 6.36 22.09 -25.31
CA THR A 24 5.58 20.87 -25.49
C THR A 24 4.61 20.87 -24.32
N PRO A 25 3.29 20.64 -24.51
CA PRO A 25 2.42 20.44 -23.37
C PRO A 25 2.99 19.23 -22.63
N ALA A 26 3.70 19.49 -21.53
CA ALA A 26 4.07 18.49 -20.57
C ALA A 26 2.75 17.84 -20.22
N GLN A 27 2.56 16.62 -20.71
CA GLN A 27 1.40 15.81 -20.41
C GLN A 27 1.19 15.98 -18.93
N GLY A 28 0.05 16.59 -18.56
CA GLY A 28 -0.26 16.85 -17.17
C GLY A 28 0.11 15.60 -16.42
N THR A 29 1.00 15.72 -15.44
CA THR A 29 1.33 14.61 -14.56
C THR A 29 0.02 14.29 -13.89
N ALA A 30 -0.74 13.39 -14.49
CA ALA A 30 -1.82 12.69 -13.84
C ALA A 30 -1.09 12.02 -12.69
N THR A 31 -1.15 12.62 -11.52
CA THR A 31 -0.76 11.97 -10.28
C THR A 31 -1.55 10.69 -10.29
N LYS A 32 -0.91 9.59 -10.70
CA LYS A 32 -1.49 8.27 -10.67
C LYS A 32 -1.82 8.08 -9.21
N ILE A 33 -3.10 8.16 -8.84
CA ILE A 33 -3.57 7.83 -7.50
C ILE A 33 -3.38 6.33 -7.42
N SER A 34 -2.14 5.87 -7.27
CA SER A 34 -1.77 4.56 -7.81
C SER A 34 -2.28 3.41 -6.94
N GLU A 35 -2.50 3.65 -5.65
CA GLU A 35 -2.94 2.61 -4.72
C GLU A 35 -3.74 3.27 -3.57
N LEU A 36 -4.99 2.86 -3.36
CA LEU A 36 -5.77 3.23 -2.17
C LEU A 36 -5.67 2.10 -1.15
N ILE A 37 -5.29 2.43 0.09
CA ILE A 37 -5.15 1.47 1.17
C ILE A 37 -6.33 1.63 2.14
N PHE A 38 -7.06 0.54 2.36
CA PHE A 38 -8.17 0.47 3.31
C PHE A 38 -7.78 -0.42 4.49
N ILE A 39 -8.05 0.05 5.70
CA ILE A 39 -7.91 -0.74 6.93
C ILE A 39 -9.29 -0.86 7.57
N PHE A 40 -9.74 -2.09 7.78
CA PHE A 40 -11.06 -2.35 8.36
C PHE A 40 -11.10 -3.68 9.10
N CYS A 41 -12.15 -3.84 9.91
CA CYS A 41 -12.37 -5.03 10.70
C CYS A 41 -13.32 -6.01 9.99
N VAL A 42 -13.06 -7.30 10.13
CA VAL A 42 -13.97 -8.37 9.72
C VAL A 42 -14.11 -9.38 10.85
N ARG A 43 -15.32 -9.94 11.03
CA ARG A 43 -15.59 -11.02 11.99
C ARG A 43 -15.89 -12.30 11.21
N ILE A 44 -15.16 -13.37 11.50
CA ILE A 44 -15.34 -14.67 10.86
C ILE A 44 -15.80 -15.68 11.92
N GLU A 45 -16.92 -16.35 11.66
CA GLU A 45 -17.40 -17.47 12.48
C GLU A 45 -16.83 -18.78 11.92
N LYS A 46 -16.14 -19.56 12.75
CA LYS A 46 -15.48 -20.81 12.33
C LYS A 46 -16.51 -21.88 11.99
N ASN A 47 -16.32 -22.56 10.85
CA ASN A 47 -17.08 -23.75 10.49
C ASN A 47 -16.35 -24.63 9.45
N PRO A 48 -15.73 -25.76 9.84
CA PRO A 48 -15.08 -26.01 11.13
C PRO A 48 -13.80 -25.17 11.32
N GLY A 49 -13.32 -24.51 10.26
CA GLY A 49 -12.16 -23.62 10.27
C GLY A 49 -12.51 -22.21 9.81
N LEU A 50 -11.51 -21.40 9.49
CA LEU A 50 -11.70 -20.03 9.01
C LEU A 50 -11.93 -19.92 7.50
N GLY A 51 -11.61 -20.96 6.72
CA GLY A 51 -11.83 -20.97 5.28
C GLY A 51 -10.86 -20.09 4.48
N PHE A 52 -9.65 -19.83 4.96
CA PHE A 52 -8.59 -19.16 4.19
C PHE A 52 -7.20 -19.72 4.52
N SER A 53 -6.23 -19.44 3.65
CA SER A 53 -4.81 -19.79 3.81
C SER A 53 -3.96 -18.53 3.97
N ILE A 54 -2.83 -18.64 4.67
CA ILE A 54 -1.89 -17.53 4.86
C ILE A 54 -0.48 -17.88 4.38
N SER A 55 0.30 -16.86 4.02
CA SER A 55 1.75 -16.93 3.84
C SER A 55 2.43 -15.71 4.47
N GLY A 56 3.75 -15.61 4.31
CA GLY A 56 4.55 -14.52 4.86
C GLY A 56 4.89 -14.75 6.33
N GLY A 57 5.06 -13.66 7.07
CA GLY A 57 5.67 -13.65 8.40
C GLY A 57 7.18 -13.48 8.32
N ILE A 58 7.78 -12.96 9.40
CA ILE A 58 9.20 -12.56 9.42
C ILE A 58 10.18 -13.73 9.20
N SER A 59 9.76 -14.95 9.54
CA SER A 59 10.47 -16.22 9.36
C SER A 59 9.94 -17.05 8.18
N GLY A 60 8.90 -16.58 7.47
CA GLY A 60 8.27 -17.32 6.38
C GLY A 60 9.01 -17.19 5.05
N GLN A 61 8.55 -17.94 4.05
CA GLN A 61 9.08 -17.92 2.67
C GLN A 61 8.65 -16.66 1.88
N GLY A 62 8.16 -15.61 2.54
CA GLY A 62 7.58 -14.43 1.91
C GLY A 62 6.11 -14.63 1.47
N ASN A 63 5.61 -13.71 0.64
CA ASN A 63 4.25 -13.73 0.11
C ASN A 63 4.25 -13.33 -1.37
N PRO A 64 3.27 -13.79 -2.17
CA PRO A 64 3.24 -13.55 -3.61
C PRO A 64 2.71 -12.17 -4.01
N PHE A 65 2.22 -11.36 -3.08
CA PHE A 65 1.53 -10.09 -3.36
C PHE A 65 2.46 -8.88 -3.21
N LYS A 66 3.25 -8.85 -2.15
CA LYS A 66 4.22 -7.81 -1.81
C LYS A 66 5.52 -8.48 -1.34
N PRO A 67 6.43 -8.88 -2.25
CA PRO A 67 7.63 -9.66 -1.90
C PRO A 67 8.55 -8.99 -0.86
N SER A 68 8.57 -7.66 -0.81
CA SER A 68 9.35 -6.88 0.16
C SER A 68 8.68 -6.77 1.54
N ASP A 69 7.39 -7.07 1.64
CA ASP A 69 6.63 -7.00 2.88
C ASP A 69 6.66 -8.35 3.60
N LYS A 70 7.14 -8.37 4.85
CA LYS A 70 7.24 -9.59 5.68
C LYS A 70 6.00 -9.84 6.54
N GLY A 71 4.88 -9.17 6.26
CA GLY A 71 3.61 -9.37 6.94
C GLY A 71 2.96 -10.72 6.69
N ILE A 72 1.84 -10.96 7.36
CA ILE A 72 0.98 -12.14 7.17
C ILE A 72 -0.10 -11.80 6.13
N PHE A 73 -0.14 -12.55 5.03
CA PHE A 73 -1.04 -12.31 3.92
C PHE A 73 -1.99 -13.47 3.68
N VAL A 74 -3.24 -13.17 3.36
CA VAL A 74 -4.21 -14.14 2.86
C VAL A 74 -3.81 -14.55 1.44
N THR A 75 -3.56 -15.84 1.21
CA THR A 75 -3.15 -16.37 -0.10
C THR A 75 -4.27 -17.02 -0.88
N ARG A 76 -5.26 -17.57 -0.17
CA ARG A 76 -6.41 -18.24 -0.75
C ARG A 76 -7.58 -18.10 0.19
N VAL A 77 -8.76 -17.90 -0.38
CA VAL A 77 -10.04 -17.98 0.34
C VAL A 77 -10.82 -19.17 -0.23
N GLN A 78 -11.38 -20.00 0.64
CA GLN A 78 -12.18 -21.14 0.25
C GLN A 78 -13.52 -20.65 -0.29
N PRO A 79 -13.93 -21.07 -1.51
CA PRO A 79 -15.27 -20.79 -2.01
C PRO A 79 -16.33 -21.32 -1.03
N ASP A 80 -17.38 -20.52 -0.80
CA ASP A 80 -18.47 -20.81 0.14
C ASP A 80 -18.02 -21.07 1.59
N GLY A 81 -16.76 -20.80 1.91
CA GLY A 81 -16.22 -20.90 3.25
C GLY A 81 -16.56 -19.68 4.11
N PRO A 82 -16.29 -19.73 5.42
CA PRO A 82 -16.66 -18.65 6.34
C PRO A 82 -16.06 -17.27 6.02
N ALA A 83 -14.92 -17.24 5.35
CA ALA A 83 -14.26 -15.99 4.95
C ALA A 83 -14.59 -15.53 3.52
N SER A 84 -15.38 -16.30 2.75
CA SER A 84 -15.57 -16.14 1.29
C SER A 84 -16.06 -14.75 0.86
N SER A 85 -16.92 -14.12 1.65
CA SER A 85 -17.47 -12.78 1.38
C SER A 85 -16.75 -11.65 2.13
N LEU A 86 -15.76 -11.97 2.95
CA LEU A 86 -15.11 -11.04 3.87
C LEU A 86 -13.66 -10.74 3.47
N LEU A 87 -12.93 -11.78 3.07
CA LEU A 87 -11.53 -11.72 2.71
C LEU A 87 -11.31 -11.97 1.23
N GLN A 88 -10.17 -11.52 0.73
CA GLN A 88 -9.66 -11.85 -0.59
C GLN A 88 -8.16 -12.13 -0.55
N PRO A 89 -7.60 -12.86 -1.54
CA PRO A 89 -6.17 -12.96 -1.71
C PRO A 89 -5.51 -11.57 -1.80
N GLY A 90 -4.42 -11.39 -1.08
CA GLY A 90 -3.70 -10.11 -0.97
C GLY A 90 -4.04 -9.29 0.28
N ASP A 91 -5.09 -9.63 1.02
CA ASP A 91 -5.35 -8.99 2.30
C ASP A 91 -4.21 -9.26 3.29
N LYS A 92 -3.69 -8.20 3.90
CA LYS A 92 -2.69 -8.28 4.96
C LYS A 92 -3.37 -8.27 6.32
N ILE A 93 -3.10 -9.27 7.15
CA ILE A 93 -3.63 -9.35 8.52
C ILE A 93 -2.73 -8.54 9.44
N LEU A 94 -3.31 -7.52 10.09
CA LEU A 94 -2.62 -6.66 11.05
C LEU A 94 -2.87 -7.12 12.50
N GLN A 95 -4.06 -7.67 12.78
CA GLN A 95 -4.45 -8.13 14.10
C GLN A 95 -5.47 -9.27 14.02
N ALA A 96 -5.50 -10.16 15.02
CA ALA A 96 -6.57 -11.13 15.22
C ALA A 96 -6.91 -11.27 16.72
N ASN A 97 -8.18 -11.08 17.10
CA ASN A 97 -8.66 -11.14 18.49
C ASN A 97 -7.78 -10.35 19.47
N GLY A 98 -7.36 -9.14 19.08
CA GLY A 98 -6.48 -8.29 19.89
C GLY A 98 -4.98 -8.60 19.78
N HIS A 99 -4.57 -9.76 19.27
CA HIS A 99 -3.17 -10.09 19.06
C HIS A 99 -2.63 -9.43 17.80
N SER A 100 -1.51 -8.72 17.91
CA SER A 100 -0.82 -8.13 16.75
C SER A 100 -0.25 -9.22 15.84
N PHE A 101 -0.45 -9.05 14.54
CA PHE A 101 0.13 -9.87 13.47
C PHE A 101 1.25 -9.12 12.71
N VAL A 102 1.59 -7.92 13.16
CA VAL A 102 2.71 -7.13 12.64
C VAL A 102 4.02 -7.71 13.18
N HIS A 103 4.99 -7.94 12.29
CA HIS A 103 6.28 -8.61 12.59
C HIS A 103 6.14 -9.99 13.24
N LEU A 104 5.04 -10.70 12.96
CA LEU A 104 4.81 -12.03 13.51
C LEU A 104 5.49 -13.11 12.68
N GLU A 105 5.99 -14.16 13.34
CA GLU A 105 6.46 -15.37 12.68
C GLU A 105 5.30 -16.14 12.05
N HIS A 106 5.59 -16.82 10.93
CA HIS A 106 4.58 -17.58 10.19
C HIS A 106 3.89 -18.63 11.08
N GLU A 107 4.68 -19.47 11.74
CA GLU A 107 4.18 -20.55 12.58
C GLU A 107 3.34 -20.02 13.74
N LYS A 108 3.77 -18.91 14.34
CA LYS A 108 3.02 -18.27 15.43
C LYS A 108 1.67 -17.73 14.97
N ALA A 109 1.60 -17.14 13.77
CA ALA A 109 0.35 -16.71 13.17
C ALA A 109 -0.61 -17.88 12.94
N VAL A 110 -0.11 -19.01 12.39
CA VAL A 110 -0.89 -20.24 12.20
C VAL A 110 -1.41 -20.77 13.53
N LEU A 111 -0.56 -20.84 14.55
CA LEU A 111 -0.93 -21.33 15.88
C LEU A 111 -2.03 -20.47 16.52
N LEU A 112 -1.88 -19.14 16.49
CA LEU A 112 -2.89 -18.23 17.03
C LEU A 112 -4.25 -18.40 16.33
N LEU A 113 -4.27 -18.33 14.99
CA LEU A 113 -5.50 -18.48 14.21
C LEU A 113 -6.18 -19.82 14.46
N LYS A 114 -5.42 -20.91 14.63
CA LYS A 114 -5.96 -22.23 14.99
C LYS A 114 -6.51 -22.26 16.42
N SER A 115 -5.85 -21.62 17.38
CA SER A 115 -6.22 -21.64 18.80
C SER A 115 -7.50 -20.86 19.16
N PHE A 116 -7.89 -19.87 18.36
CA PHE A 116 -9.08 -19.08 18.68
C PHE A 116 -10.36 -19.92 18.59
N GLN A 117 -11.30 -19.73 19.51
CA GLN A 117 -12.55 -20.48 19.56
C GLN A 117 -13.68 -19.70 18.88
N ASN A 118 -14.57 -20.40 18.17
CA ASN A 118 -15.83 -19.92 17.58
C ASN A 118 -15.71 -18.76 16.58
N THR A 119 -15.22 -17.60 16.99
CA THR A 119 -15.15 -16.38 16.17
C THR A 119 -13.76 -15.76 16.19
N VAL A 120 -13.37 -15.15 15.08
CA VAL A 120 -12.12 -14.41 14.96
C VAL A 120 -12.40 -13.04 14.36
N ASP A 121 -12.11 -12.01 15.13
CA ASP A 121 -12.11 -10.61 14.72
C ASP A 121 -10.74 -10.26 14.15
N LEU A 122 -10.68 -9.97 12.87
CA LEU A 122 -9.47 -9.56 12.17
C LEU A 122 -9.49 -8.06 11.89
N VAL A 123 -8.33 -7.42 12.03
CA VAL A 123 -8.06 -6.13 11.40
C VAL A 123 -7.20 -6.40 10.18
N ILE A 124 -7.68 -6.01 9.00
CA ILE A 124 -6.97 -6.24 7.74
C ILE A 124 -6.66 -4.95 7.01
N GLN A 125 -5.60 -4.99 6.20
CA GLN A 125 -5.25 -3.97 5.23
C GLN A 125 -5.48 -4.54 3.82
N ARG A 126 -6.25 -3.82 3.00
CA ARG A 126 -6.52 -4.15 1.60
C ARG A 126 -6.09 -3.00 0.71
N GLU A 127 -5.36 -3.32 -0.35
CA GLU A 127 -4.97 -2.36 -1.37
C GLU A 127 -5.91 -2.48 -2.58
N LEU A 128 -6.46 -1.35 -3.01
CA LEU A 128 -7.19 -1.24 -4.26
C LEU A 128 -6.29 -0.57 -5.29
N THR A 129 -5.94 -1.32 -6.33
CA THR A 129 -5.37 -0.75 -7.56
C THR A 129 -6.52 -0.17 -8.37
N VAL A 130 -6.49 1.15 -8.58
CA VAL A 130 -7.43 1.88 -9.44
C VAL A 130 -6.87 2.09 -10.85
#